data_AF-A0ABD5YMH4-F1
#
_entry.id   AF-A0ABD5YMH4-F1
#
_cell.length_a   1.000
_cell.length_b   1.000
_cell.length_c   1.000
_cell.angle_alpha   90.00
_cell.angle_beta   90.00
_cell.angle_gamma   90.00
#
_symmetry.space_group_name_H-M   'P 1'
#
loop_
_entity.id
_entity.type
_entity.pdbx_description
1 polymer ?
#
loop_
_entity_poly.entity_id
_entity_poly.type
_entity_poly.pdbx_seq_one_letter_code
_entity_poly.pdbx_strand_id
1 'polypeptide(L)' 'MDDEQTEACGRCGMTSVVDAVGDEDRRCGFDSERIELDDKELRLASTPAVVAGRVKRRLDELATKFIHGR' A
#
# COMPACT_ATOMS: atom_id res chain seq x y z
N MET A 1 -15.89 17.60 -24.36
CA MET A 1 -16.59 17.09 -23.16
C MET A 1 -16.59 15.61 -23.41
N ASP A 2 -15.55 14.95 -22.93
CA ASP A 2 -15.23 13.58 -23.27
C ASP A 2 -15.33 12.81 -21.97
N ASP A 3 -16.44 12.11 -21.84
CA ASP A 3 -16.79 11.30 -20.68
C ASP A 3 -15.74 10.20 -20.50
N GLU A 4 -15.02 10.27 -19.38
CA GLU A 4 -14.11 9.25 -18.90
C GLU A 4 -14.89 7.96 -18.59
N GLN A 5 -14.99 7.06 -19.57
CA GLN A 5 -15.69 5.78 -19.43
C GLN A 5 -14.93 4.85 -18.48
N THR A 6 -15.18 5.02 -17.19
CA THR A 6 -14.76 4.08 -16.15
C THR A 6 -15.76 2.92 -16.12
N GLU A 7 -15.43 1.84 -16.84
CA GLU A 7 -16.25 0.63 -16.87
C GLU A 7 -16.13 -0.12 -15.53
N ALA A 8 -17.19 -0.08 -14.72
CA ALA A 8 -17.26 -0.82 -13.47
C ALA A 8 -17.78 -2.25 -13.73
N CYS A 9 -16.91 -3.27 -13.60
CA CYS A 9 -17.37 -4.66 -13.55
C CYS A 9 -18.11 -4.89 -12.21
N GLY A 10 -19.43 -4.78 -12.25
CA GLY A 10 -20.34 -4.67 -11.10
C GLY A 10 -20.44 -5.87 -10.15
N ARG A 11 -19.42 -6.74 -10.05
CA ARG A 11 -19.44 -7.91 -9.16
C ARG A 11 -18.58 -7.78 -7.90
N CYS A 12 -17.49 -7.00 -7.91
CA CYS A 12 -16.55 -6.92 -6.77
C CYS A 12 -16.21 -5.49 -6.31
N GLY A 13 -16.78 -4.45 -6.93
CA GLY A 13 -16.49 -3.05 -6.54
C GLY A 13 -15.04 -2.61 -6.72
N MET A 14 -14.19 -3.41 -7.38
CA MET A 14 -12.86 -3.01 -7.82
C MET A 14 -12.97 -2.48 -9.24
N THR A 15 -12.61 -1.20 -9.42
CA THR A 15 -12.45 -0.57 -10.73
C THR A 15 -11.16 -1.07 -11.37
N SER A 16 -11.23 -1.69 -12.54
CA SER A 16 -10.02 -2.00 -13.34
C SER A 16 -9.66 -0.78 -14.18
N VAL A 17 -8.52 -0.16 -13.90
CA VAL A 17 -8.00 0.95 -14.72
C VAL A 17 -7.29 0.34 -15.93
N VAL A 18 -8.05 0.08 -17.00
CA VAL A 18 -7.51 -0.51 -18.24
C VAL A 18 -6.88 0.55 -19.14
N ASP A 19 -7.26 1.82 -19.01
CA ASP A 19 -6.75 2.91 -19.87
C ASP A 19 -5.32 3.38 -19.51
N ALA A 20 -4.79 2.99 -18.34
CA ALA A 20 -3.46 3.41 -17.88
C ALA A 20 -2.28 2.69 -18.56
N VAL A 21 -2.54 1.68 -19.40
CA VAL A 21 -1.52 0.85 -20.06
C VAL A 21 -1.43 1.09 -21.58
N GLY A 22 -2.20 2.03 -22.13
CA GLY A 22 -2.40 2.21 -23.56
C GLY A 22 -1.94 3.56 -24.13
N ASP A 23 -0.84 4.13 -23.67
CA ASP A 23 -0.25 5.31 -24.29
C ASP A 23 1.22 5.44 -23.89
N GLU A 24 2.13 4.97 -24.75
CA GLU A 24 3.58 5.04 -24.52
C GLU A 24 4.12 6.49 -24.53
N ASP A 25 3.28 7.49 -24.87
CA ASP A 25 3.64 8.90 -25.00
C ASP A 25 2.98 9.84 -23.97
N ARG A 26 2.07 9.34 -23.11
CA ARG A 26 1.62 10.11 -21.94
C ARG A 26 2.62 9.91 -20.82
N ARG A 27 3.64 10.77 -20.77
CA ARG A 27 4.65 10.93 -19.69
C ARG A 27 4.19 10.29 -18.37
N CYS A 28 4.37 8.98 -18.26
CA CYS A 28 4.16 8.29 -17.01
C CYS A 28 5.17 8.92 -16.06
N GLY A 29 4.74 9.42 -14.90
CA GLY A 29 5.65 9.95 -13.87
C GLY A 29 6.66 8.92 -13.33
N PHE A 30 6.73 7.75 -13.97
CA PHE A 30 7.65 6.65 -13.77
C PHE A 30 8.70 6.58 -14.90
N ASP A 31 9.09 7.73 -15.46
CA ASP A 31 10.13 7.92 -16.49
C ASP A 31 11.56 7.58 -16.01
N SER A 32 11.69 6.84 -14.92
CA SER A 32 12.95 6.28 -14.48
C SER A 32 12.68 4.86 -14.03
N GLU A 33 13.38 3.95 -14.70
CA GLU A 33 13.85 2.66 -14.22
C GLU A 33 12.99 2.08 -13.08
N ARG A 34 12.07 1.19 -13.46
CA ARG A 34 11.35 0.19 -12.64
C ARG A 34 11.36 0.44 -11.12
N ILE A 35 10.17 0.52 -10.51
CA ILE A 35 9.89 0.74 -9.07
C ILE A 35 10.37 -0.42 -8.17
N GLU A 36 11.44 -1.14 -8.53
CA GLU A 36 12.05 -2.19 -7.75
C GLU A 36 13.08 -1.56 -6.81
N LEU A 37 12.65 -1.39 -5.56
CA LEU A 37 13.54 -1.00 -4.48
C LEU A 37 14.39 -2.20 -4.05
N ASP A 38 15.67 -1.95 -3.78
CA ASP A 38 16.55 -2.97 -3.19
C ASP A 38 15.98 -3.47 -1.85
N ASP A 39 16.06 -4.78 -1.59
CA ASP A 39 15.49 -5.41 -0.39
C ASP A 39 16.04 -4.77 0.89
N LYS A 40 17.31 -4.33 0.88
CA LYS A 40 17.94 -3.65 2.01
C LYS A 40 17.31 -2.28 2.26
N GLU A 41 17.06 -1.52 1.19
CA GLU A 41 16.42 -0.20 1.24
C GLU A 41 15.00 -0.32 1.82
N LEU A 42 14.24 -1.32 1.34
CA LEU A 42 12.89 -1.64 1.83
C LEU A 42 12.89 -2.04 3.31
N ARG A 43 13.84 -2.89 3.73
CA ARG A 43 13.99 -3.28 5.13
C ARG A 43 14.35 -2.09 6.01
N LEU A 44 15.24 -1.23 5.55
CA LEU A 44 15.65 -0.04 6.30
C LEU A 44 14.46 0.92 6.47
N ALA A 45 13.73 1.19 5.39
CA ALA A 45 12.55 2.06 5.40
C ALA A 45 11.42 1.52 6.28
N SER A 46 11.23 0.20 6.33
CA SER A 46 10.19 -0.46 7.13
C SER A 46 10.56 -0.67 8.60
N THR A 47 11.85 -0.62 8.95
CA THR A 47 12.34 -0.90 10.31
C THR A 47 11.64 -0.07 11.40
N PRO A 48 11.43 1.26 11.26
CA PRO A 48 10.75 2.07 12.28
C PRO A 48 9.32 1.60 12.55
N ALA A 49 8.56 1.30 11.49
CA ALA A 49 7.18 0.83 11.61
C ALA A 49 7.11 -0.55 12.28
N VAL A 50 8.04 -1.45 11.94
CA VAL A 50 8.13 -2.78 12.55
C VAL A 50 8.45 -2.68 14.05
N VAL A 51 9.40 -1.81 14.43
CA VAL A 51 9.77 -1.60 15.83
C VAL A 51 8.59 -1.01 16.60
N ALA A 52 7.96 0.04 16.08
CA ALA A 52 6.78 0.65 16.70
C ALA A 52 5.64 -0.36 16.89
N GLY A 53 5.36 -1.18 15.87
CA GLY A 53 4.36 -2.24 15.95
C GLY A 53 4.68 -3.30 17.02
N ARG A 54 5.95 -3.68 17.18
CA ARG A 54 6.38 -4.61 18.24
C ARG A 54 6.21 -4.00 19.63
N VAL A 55 6.56 -2.72 19.81
CA VAL A 55 6.38 -2.01 21.08
C VAL A 55 4.91 -1.90 21.42
N LYS A 56 4.08 -1.45 20.47
CA LYS A 56 2.62 -1.38 20.62
C LYS A 56 2.06 -2.71 21.10
N ARG A 57 2.38 -3.81 20.42
CA ARG A 57 1.86 -5.14 20.76
C ARG A 57 2.18 -5.53 22.21
N ARG A 58 3.38 -5.20 22.70
CA ARG A 58 3.76 -5.47 24.09
C ARG A 58 2.97 -4.64 25.09
N LEU A 59 2.72 -3.37 24.77
CA LEU A 59 1.86 -2.51 25.60
C LEU A 59 0.41 -3.03 25.61
N ASP A 60 -0.12 -3.44 24.46
CA ASP A 60 -1.47 -3.99 24.34
C ASP A 60 -1.62 -5.30 25.14
N GLU A 61 -0.63 -6.18 25.10
CA GLU A 61 -0.59 -7.42 25.90
C GLU A 61 -0.61 -7.12 27.41
N LEU A 62 0.24 -6.16 27.86
CA LEU A 62 0.29 -5.75 29.26
C LEU A 62 -1.01 -5.08 29.71
N ALA A 63 -1.56 -4.18 28.90
CA ALA A 63 -2.83 -3.51 29.18
C ALA A 63 -3.98 -4.53 29.24
N THR A 64 -4.03 -5.48 28.31
CA THR A 64 -5.03 -6.54 28.29
C THR A 64 -4.97 -7.37 29.57
N LYS A 65 -3.77 -7.77 30.00
CA LYS A 65 -3.58 -8.52 31.24
C LYS A 65 -4.03 -7.72 32.47
N PHE A 66 -3.68 -6.44 32.52
CA PHE A 66 -4.02 -5.57 33.64
C PHE A 66 -5.53 -5.32 33.74
N ILE A 67 -6.19 -5.00 32.62
CA ILE A 67 -7.61 -4.65 32.60
C ILE A 67 -8.48 -5.90 32.74
N HIS A 68 -8.12 -7.01 32.09
CA HIS A 68 -8.98 -8.19 31.98
C HIS A 68 -8.57 -9.33 32.93
N GLY A 69 -7.48 -9.17 33.70
CA GLY A 69 -7.05 -10.13 34.72
C GLY A 69 -6.56 -11.48 34.18
N ARG A 70 -6.16 -11.55 32.90
CA ARG A 70 -5.60 -12.77 32.27
C ARG A 70 -4.10 -12.61 32.00
#